data_AF-A0A961Y469-F1
#
_entry.id   AF-A0A961Y469-F1
#
_cell.length_a   1.000
_cell.length_b   1.000
_cell.length_c   1.000
_cell.angle_alpha   90.00
_cell.angle_beta   90.00
_cell.angle_gamma   90.00
#
_symmetry.space_group_name_H-M   'P 1'
#
loop_
_entity.id
_entity.type
_entity.pdbx_description
1 polymer ?
#
loop_
_entity_poly.entity_id
_entity_poly.type
_entity_poly.pdbx_seq_one_letter_code
_entity_poly.pdbx_strand_id
1 'polypeptide(L)'
;MAVDISGVGVSGGVALALALYAGVSVFGTGPLIGERTIEKAGWDENCRSQIVASVERTREPPKIIPRTDCRSMLGAFMPELGRLCDQYGNPDLSMGAGDVLREKERQLREAEERRIADAAANSGSRCACAAAVFLEEQRIPLALYAGSARLITPAPIRNLRSELSAALNAPQCTSKIQ
;
A
#
# COMPACT_ATOMS: atom_id res chain seq x y z
N MET A 1 -1.20 42.18 28.61
CA MET A 1 0.19 42.65 28.38
C MET A 1 0.25 43.09 26.93
N ALA A 2 0.39 44.39 26.67
CA ALA A 2 0.43 44.93 25.33
C ALA A 2 1.77 44.54 24.68
N VAL A 3 1.71 43.93 23.50
CA VAL A 3 2.90 43.71 22.69
C VAL A 3 3.27 45.07 22.12
N ASP A 4 4.37 45.63 22.60
CA ASP A 4 4.94 46.88 22.12
C ASP A 4 5.64 46.60 20.78
N ILE A 5 5.03 47.03 19.68
CA ILE A 5 5.49 46.81 18.29
C ILE A 5 6.25 48.06 17.78
N SER A 6 6.74 48.90 18.68
CA SER A 6 7.35 50.20 18.33
C SER A 6 8.82 50.11 17.89
N GLY A 7 9.42 48.92 17.90
CA GLY A 7 10.87 48.74 17.66
C GLY A 7 11.27 48.12 16.32
N VAL A 8 10.33 47.62 15.52
CA VAL A 8 10.63 47.04 14.20
C VAL A 8 9.91 47.87 13.16
N GLY A 9 10.65 48.48 12.23
CA GLY A 9 10.14 49.32 11.12
C GLY A 9 9.31 48.55 10.08
N VAL A 10 8.45 47.63 10.54
CA VAL A 10 7.47 46.90 9.76
C VAL A 10 6.16 47.63 9.98
N SER A 11 5.80 48.47 9.01
CA SER A 11 4.47 49.09 8.94
C SER A 11 3.40 48.02 9.24
N GLY A 12 2.38 48.37 10.05
CA GLY A 12 1.30 47.43 10.38
C GLY A 12 0.63 46.83 9.14
N GLY A 13 0.67 47.53 8.00
CA GLY A 13 0.22 47.02 6.71
C GLY A 13 1.10 45.90 6.12
N VAL A 14 2.42 45.93 6.38
CA VAL A 14 3.35 44.87 5.95
C VAL A 14 3.13 43.60 6.78
N ALA A 15 2.91 43.73 8.09
CA ALA A 15 2.58 42.59 8.95
C ALA A 15 1.25 41.94 8.53
N LEU A 16 0.25 42.75 8.19
CA LEU A 16 -1.07 42.28 7.74
C LEU A 16 -1.00 41.66 6.34
N ALA A 17 -0.21 42.23 5.43
CA ALA A 17 0.06 41.66 4.11
C ALA A 17 0.83 40.34 4.19
N LEU A 18 1.82 40.23 5.09
CA LEU A 18 2.53 38.97 5.36
C LEU A 18 1.61 37.92 5.97
N ALA A 19 0.73 38.31 6.89
CA ALA A 19 -0.26 37.41 7.48
C ALA A 19 -1.28 36.91 6.44
N LEU A 20 -1.75 37.79 5.56
CA LEU A 20 -2.65 37.44 4.45
C LEU A 20 -1.95 36.57 3.41
N TYR A 21 -0.70 36.90 3.04
CA TYR A 21 0.09 36.09 2.12
C TYR A 21 0.41 34.72 2.69
N ALA A 22 0.77 34.64 3.98
CA ALA A 22 0.94 33.38 4.68
C ALA A 22 -0.38 32.60 4.73
N GLY A 23 -1.50 33.26 5.01
CA GLY A 23 -2.83 32.65 4.96
C GLY A 23 -3.18 32.08 3.58
N VAL A 24 -3.05 32.88 2.52
CA VAL A 24 -3.31 32.43 1.14
C VAL A 24 -2.35 31.33 0.71
N SER A 25 -1.10 31.36 1.18
CA SER A 25 -0.11 30.32 0.87
C SER A 25 -0.39 29.01 1.61
N VAL A 26 -0.80 29.08 2.88
CA VAL A 26 -1.16 27.91 3.70
C VAL A 26 -2.46 27.27 3.21
N PHE A 27 -3.47 28.08 2.91
CA PHE A 27 -4.82 27.60 2.57
C PHE A 27 -5.08 27.44 1.07
N GLY A 28 -4.37 28.17 0.20
CA GLY A 28 -4.59 28.17 -1.25
C GLY A 28 -3.56 27.36 -2.03
N THR A 29 -2.27 27.64 -1.85
CA THR A 29 -1.21 27.02 -2.69
C THR A 29 -0.55 25.79 -2.06
N GLY A 30 -0.52 25.69 -0.73
CA GLY A 30 0.03 24.56 0.02
C GLY A 30 -0.55 23.19 -0.38
N PRO A 31 -1.88 23.00 -0.43
CA PRO A 31 -2.50 21.73 -0.80
C PRO A 31 -2.17 21.33 -2.25
N LEU A 32 -2.32 22.27 -3.19
CA LEU A 32 -2.06 22.04 -4.62
C LEU A 32 -0.58 21.72 -4.91
N ILE A 33 0.34 22.37 -4.20
CA ILE A 33 1.76 22.07 -4.31
C ILE A 33 2.05 20.71 -3.68
N GLY A 34 1.47 20.41 -2.51
CA GLY A 34 1.59 19.12 -1.85
C GLY A 34 1.14 17.97 -2.73
N GLU A 35 -0.07 18.05 -3.30
CA GLU A 35 -0.62 17.05 -4.23
C GLU A 35 0.30 16.82 -5.42
N ARG A 36 0.75 17.89 -6.10
CA ARG A 36 1.70 17.76 -7.21
C ARG A 36 3.05 17.20 -6.80
N THR A 37 3.49 17.46 -5.57
CA THR A 37 4.78 16.95 -5.07
C THR A 37 4.67 15.45 -4.78
N ILE A 38 3.53 15.00 -4.23
CA ILE A 38 3.20 13.59 -3.99
C ILE A 38 3.03 12.84 -5.32
N GLU A 39 2.32 13.44 -6.28
CA GLU A 39 2.12 12.88 -7.62
C GLU A 39 3.45 12.73 -8.36
N LYS A 40 4.29 13.78 -8.37
CA LYS A 40 5.64 13.72 -8.96
C LYS A 40 6.57 12.71 -8.28
N ALA A 41 6.34 12.42 -7.00
CA ALA A 41 7.11 11.41 -6.27
C ALA A 41 6.73 9.97 -6.66
N GLY A 42 5.68 9.79 -7.47
CA GLY A 42 5.16 8.48 -7.87
C GLY A 42 4.53 7.73 -6.70
N TRP A 43 3.93 8.46 -5.74
CA TRP A 43 3.43 7.84 -4.51
C TRP A 43 2.37 6.78 -4.78
N ASP A 44 1.41 7.04 -5.68
CA ASP A 44 0.28 6.14 -5.91
C ASP A 44 0.74 4.76 -6.44
N GLU A 45 1.56 4.76 -7.48
CA GLU A 45 2.13 3.52 -8.05
C GLU A 45 3.00 2.78 -7.02
N ASN A 46 3.85 3.50 -6.31
CA ASN A 46 4.74 2.89 -5.32
C ASN A 46 3.95 2.32 -4.13
N CYS A 47 2.97 3.05 -3.61
CA CYS A 47 2.11 2.62 -2.52
C CYS A 47 1.29 1.39 -2.91
N ARG A 48 0.68 1.38 -4.11
CA ARG A 48 -0.04 0.22 -4.63
C ARG A 48 0.88 -1.00 -4.72
N SER A 49 2.09 -0.83 -5.27
CA SER A 49 3.05 -1.93 -5.36
C SER A 49 3.48 -2.47 -3.99
N GLN A 50 3.65 -1.59 -2.98
CA GLN A 50 3.99 -1.99 -1.62
C GLN A 50 2.85 -2.73 -0.92
N ILE A 51 1.59 -2.30 -1.12
CA ILE A 51 0.43 -3.00 -0.56
C ILE A 51 0.32 -4.40 -1.16
N VAL A 52 0.39 -4.52 -2.49
CA VAL A 52 0.33 -5.84 -3.16
C VAL A 52 1.50 -6.71 -2.74
N ALA A 53 2.73 -6.18 -2.74
CA ALA A 53 3.91 -6.93 -2.33
C ALA A 53 3.87 -7.37 -0.85
N SER A 54 3.27 -6.58 0.04
CA SER A 54 3.14 -6.96 1.46
C SER A 54 2.12 -8.09 1.66
N VAL A 55 1.03 -8.10 0.88
CA VAL A 55 0.08 -9.21 0.85
C VAL A 55 0.74 -10.46 0.25
N GLU A 56 1.46 -10.32 -0.87
CA GLU A 56 2.19 -11.43 -1.49
C GLU A 56 3.26 -12.03 -0.58
N ARG A 57 3.96 -11.22 0.21
CA ARG A 57 4.94 -11.73 1.20
C ARG A 57 4.30 -12.52 2.33
N THR A 58 3.02 -12.28 2.62
CA THR A 58 2.26 -12.99 3.65
C THR A 58 1.66 -14.30 3.10
N ARG A 59 1.76 -14.52 1.78
CA ARG A 59 1.26 -15.72 1.12
C ARG A 59 1.96 -16.96 1.66
N GLU A 60 1.18 -17.93 2.15
CA GLU A 60 1.74 -19.23 2.51
C GLU A 60 2.31 -19.92 1.25
N PRO A 61 3.50 -20.55 1.34
CA PRO A 61 4.04 -21.31 0.23
C PRO A 61 3.07 -22.44 -0.15
N PRO A 62 2.90 -22.74 -1.45
CA PRO A 62 1.98 -23.78 -1.90
C PRO A 62 2.39 -25.11 -1.28
N LYS A 63 1.45 -25.73 -0.54
CA LYS A 63 1.67 -27.06 0.04
C LYS A 63 1.61 -28.07 -1.11
N ILE A 64 2.72 -28.75 -1.38
CA ILE A 64 2.77 -29.79 -2.40
C ILE A 64 1.94 -30.96 -1.91
N ILE A 65 0.75 -31.15 -2.48
CA ILE A 65 -0.08 -32.34 -2.22
C ILE A 65 0.48 -33.47 -3.08
N PRO A 66 0.97 -34.57 -2.47
CA PRO A 66 1.45 -35.71 -3.24
C PRO A 66 0.32 -36.31 -4.06
N ARG A 67 0.62 -36.65 -5.30
CA ARG A 67 -0.33 -37.33 -6.17
C ARG A 67 -0.49 -38.78 -5.71
N THR A 68 -1.73 -39.17 -5.44
CA THR A 68 -2.09 -40.50 -4.92
C THR A 68 -2.70 -41.41 -5.98
N ASP A 69 -2.66 -41.01 -7.25
CA ASP A 69 -3.11 -41.85 -8.36
C ASP A 69 -2.20 -43.07 -8.54
N CYS A 70 -2.78 -44.16 -9.05
CA CYS A 70 -2.12 -45.45 -9.29
C CYS A 70 -0.76 -45.29 -9.97
N ARG A 71 -0.67 -44.45 -11.00
CA ARG A 71 0.57 -44.16 -11.72
C ARG A 71 1.56 -43.38 -10.86
N SER A 72 1.14 -42.39 -10.10
CA SER A 72 2.04 -41.62 -9.23
C SER A 72 2.60 -42.44 -8.07
N MET A 73 1.82 -43.36 -7.49
CA MET A 73 2.32 -44.23 -6.40
C MET A 73 3.09 -45.45 -6.92
N LEU A 74 2.51 -46.21 -7.84
CA LEU A 74 3.10 -47.47 -8.32
C LEU A 74 4.12 -47.23 -9.44
N GLY A 75 3.88 -46.24 -10.32
CA GLY A 75 4.80 -45.89 -11.39
C GLY A 75 6.10 -45.23 -10.91
N ALA A 76 6.08 -44.59 -9.73
CA ALA A 76 7.30 -44.09 -9.08
C ALA A 76 8.19 -45.21 -8.55
N PHE A 77 7.60 -46.34 -8.16
CA PHE A 77 8.34 -47.52 -7.66
C PHE A 77 8.70 -48.49 -8.79
N MET A 78 7.80 -48.70 -9.76
CA MET A 78 8.03 -49.50 -10.96
C MET A 78 7.36 -48.88 -12.19
N PRO A 79 8.12 -48.43 -13.20
CA PRO A 79 7.57 -47.75 -14.37
C PRO A 79 6.65 -48.65 -15.24
N GLU A 80 6.84 -49.97 -15.21
CA GLU A 80 5.99 -50.96 -15.89
C GLU A 80 4.54 -50.96 -15.33
N LEU A 81 4.39 -50.82 -14.00
CA LEU A 81 3.07 -50.73 -13.36
C LEU A 81 2.36 -49.41 -13.70
N GLY A 82 3.11 -48.34 -13.93
CA GLY A 82 2.56 -47.05 -14.36
C GLY A 82 1.83 -47.13 -15.71
N ARG A 83 2.35 -47.92 -16.66
CA ARG A 83 1.69 -48.16 -17.96
C ARG A 83 0.40 -48.96 -17.82
N LEU A 84 0.37 -49.93 -16.90
CA LEU A 84 -0.87 -50.65 -16.58
C LEU A 84 -1.91 -49.72 -15.95
N CYS A 85 -1.50 -48.83 -15.04
CA CYS A 85 -2.43 -47.84 -14.47
C CYS A 85 -3.03 -46.95 -15.56
N ASP A 86 -2.25 -46.48 -16.55
CA ASP A 86 -2.77 -45.70 -17.68
C ASP A 86 -3.77 -46.50 -18.54
N GLN A 87 -3.53 -47.82 -18.72
CA GLN A 87 -4.41 -48.69 -19.51
C GLN A 87 -5.75 -49.01 -18.81
N TYR A 88 -5.77 -49.03 -17.47
CA TYR A 88 -6.94 -49.34 -16.66
C TYR A 88 -7.63 -48.11 -16.04
N GLY A 89 -7.26 -46.89 -16.45
CA GLY A 89 -7.95 -45.64 -16.09
C GLY A 89 -7.41 -44.88 -14.87
N ASN A 90 -6.22 -45.24 -14.38
CA ASN A 90 -5.45 -44.57 -13.32
C ASN A 90 -6.28 -44.19 -12.07
N PRO A 91 -6.84 -45.17 -11.34
CA PRO A 91 -7.69 -44.89 -10.18
C PRO A 91 -6.90 -44.22 -9.05
N ASP A 92 -7.56 -43.36 -8.28
CA ASP A 92 -7.00 -42.80 -7.05
C ASP A 92 -6.92 -43.89 -5.97
N LEU A 93 -5.71 -44.20 -5.53
CA LEU A 93 -5.46 -45.24 -4.52
C LEU A 93 -5.74 -44.77 -3.09
N SER A 94 -6.01 -43.46 -2.90
CA SER A 94 -6.29 -42.88 -1.59
C SER A 94 -7.77 -42.95 -1.16
N MET A 95 -8.62 -43.67 -1.91
CA MET A 95 -10.07 -43.71 -1.68
C MET A 95 -10.71 -42.31 -1.62
N GLY A 96 -10.24 -41.38 -2.47
CA GLY A 96 -10.77 -40.01 -2.59
C GLY A 96 -10.21 -39.00 -1.58
N ALA A 97 -9.33 -39.41 -0.65
CA ALA A 97 -8.68 -38.48 0.26
C ALA A 97 -7.79 -37.45 -0.47
N GLY A 98 -7.16 -37.86 -1.57
CA GLY A 98 -6.38 -36.99 -2.46
C GLY A 98 -7.25 -35.93 -3.14
N ASP A 99 -8.46 -36.29 -3.58
CA ASP A 99 -9.40 -35.36 -4.20
C ASP A 99 -9.91 -34.31 -3.21
N VAL A 100 -10.23 -34.71 -1.96
CA VAL A 100 -10.65 -33.78 -0.90
C VAL A 100 -9.56 -32.77 -0.57
N LEU A 101 -8.30 -33.21 -0.49
CA LEU A 101 -7.17 -32.32 -0.23
C LEU A 101 -6.93 -31.34 -1.39
N ARG A 102 -7.05 -31.81 -2.65
CA ARG A 102 -6.92 -30.96 -3.84
C ARG A 102 -8.03 -29.91 -3.92
N GLU A 103 -9.26 -30.28 -3.61
CA GLU A 103 -10.39 -29.35 -3.60
C GLU A 103 -10.22 -28.30 -2.50
N LYS A 104 -9.77 -28.71 -1.30
CA LYS A 104 -9.46 -27.76 -0.23
C LYS A 104 -8.34 -26.79 -0.62
N GLU A 105 -7.28 -27.27 -1.28
CA GLU A 105 -6.20 -26.40 -1.77
C GLU A 105 -6.69 -25.45 -2.86
N ARG A 106 -7.60 -25.90 -3.72
CA ARG A 106 -8.24 -25.05 -4.73
C ARG A 106 -9.04 -23.93 -4.06
N GLN A 107 -9.88 -24.26 -3.09
CA GLN A 107 -10.65 -23.27 -2.33
C GLN A 107 -9.75 -22.27 -1.59
N LEU A 108 -8.66 -22.75 -0.99
CA LEU A 108 -7.66 -21.88 -0.35
C LEU A 108 -6.99 -20.95 -1.37
N ARG A 109 -6.61 -21.47 -2.54
CA ARG A 109 -6.03 -20.65 -3.62
C ARG A 109 -7.00 -19.58 -4.12
N GLU A 110 -8.26 -19.95 -4.36
CA GLU A 110 -9.29 -19.01 -4.80
C GLU A 110 -9.57 -17.95 -3.73
N ALA A 111 -9.59 -18.32 -2.44
CA ALA A 111 -9.73 -17.37 -1.34
C ALA A 111 -8.52 -16.42 -1.23
N GLU A 112 -7.30 -16.94 -1.40
CA GLU A 112 -6.07 -16.15 -1.40
C GLU A 112 -6.04 -15.16 -2.57
N GLU A 113 -6.41 -15.60 -3.77
CA GLU A 113 -6.51 -14.76 -4.96
C GLU A 113 -7.53 -13.64 -4.78
N ARG A 114 -8.69 -13.95 -4.19
CA ARG A 114 -9.68 -12.93 -3.82
C ARG A 114 -9.10 -11.91 -2.84
N ARG A 115 -8.39 -12.35 -1.80
CA ARG A 115 -7.74 -11.43 -0.85
C ARG A 115 -6.73 -10.50 -1.53
N ILE A 116 -5.93 -11.01 -2.47
CA ILE A 116 -4.97 -10.19 -3.24
C ILE A 116 -5.72 -9.20 -4.15
N ALA A 117 -6.77 -9.66 -4.84
CA ALA A 117 -7.60 -8.81 -5.69
C ALA A 117 -8.28 -7.69 -4.89
N ASP A 118 -8.84 -8.01 -3.72
CA ASP A 118 -9.46 -7.05 -2.81
C ASP A 118 -8.44 -6.05 -2.27
N ALA A 119 -7.24 -6.51 -1.90
CA ALA A 119 -6.16 -5.62 -1.47
C ALA A 119 -5.70 -4.69 -2.60
N ALA A 120 -5.63 -5.19 -3.84
CA ALA A 120 -5.31 -4.38 -5.00
C ALA A 120 -6.42 -3.37 -5.33
N ALA A 121 -7.70 -3.75 -5.22
CA ALA A 121 -8.83 -2.86 -5.44
C ALA A 121 -8.90 -1.74 -4.39
N ASN A 122 -8.64 -2.07 -3.11
CA ASN A 122 -8.64 -1.12 -2.00
C ASN A 122 -7.32 -0.36 -1.84
N SER A 123 -6.28 -0.69 -2.61
CA SER A 123 -4.98 -0.02 -2.50
C SER A 123 -5.08 1.48 -2.80
N GLY A 124 -5.79 1.87 -3.85
CA GLY A 124 -5.93 3.28 -4.24
C GLY A 124 -6.59 4.14 -3.17
N SER A 125 -7.64 3.64 -2.50
CA SER A 125 -8.30 4.38 -1.42
C SER A 125 -7.41 4.53 -0.18
N ARG A 126 -6.58 3.53 0.14
CA ARG A 126 -5.59 3.61 1.23
C ARG A 126 -4.43 4.56 0.89
N CYS A 127 -3.93 4.52 -0.34
CA CYS A 127 -2.87 5.41 -0.81
C CYS A 127 -3.34 6.88 -0.85
N ALA A 128 -4.59 7.12 -1.27
CA ALA A 128 -5.22 8.43 -1.22
C ALA A 128 -5.44 8.92 0.22
N CYS A 129 -5.84 8.03 1.14
CA CYS A 129 -5.94 8.36 2.57
C CYS A 129 -4.59 8.79 3.15
N ALA A 130 -3.51 8.06 2.85
CA ALA A 130 -2.17 8.40 3.32
C ALA A 130 -1.71 9.78 2.81
N ALA A 131 -2.00 10.09 1.54
CA ALA A 131 -1.74 11.40 0.97
C ALA A 131 -2.55 12.50 1.68
N ALA A 132 -3.84 12.28 1.92
CA ALA A 132 -4.69 13.22 2.63
C ALA A 132 -4.17 13.49 4.06
N VAL A 133 -3.88 12.45 4.83
CA VAL A 133 -3.31 12.56 6.17
C VAL A 133 -2.00 13.34 6.17
N PHE A 134 -1.10 13.05 5.24
CA PHE A 134 0.15 13.80 5.11
C PHE A 134 -0.11 15.29 4.81
N LEU A 135 -1.05 15.59 3.91
CA LEU A 135 -1.44 16.96 3.60
C LEU A 135 -2.07 17.67 4.79
N GLU A 136 -2.71 16.96 5.72
CA GLU A 136 -3.28 17.54 6.94
C GLU A 136 -2.23 17.75 8.05
N GLU A 137 -1.38 16.76 8.31
CA GLU A 137 -0.37 16.82 9.37
C GLU A 137 0.80 17.74 9.00
N GLN A 138 1.18 17.78 7.72
CA GLN A 138 2.36 18.49 7.24
C GLN A 138 2.03 19.82 6.53
N ARG A 139 0.88 20.45 6.85
CA ARG A 139 0.45 21.74 6.28
C ARG A 139 1.48 22.86 6.45
N ILE A 140 2.05 22.98 7.64
CA ILE A 140 3.03 24.03 7.98
C ILE A 140 4.31 23.89 7.18
N PRO A 141 4.99 22.73 7.14
CA PRO A 141 6.19 22.57 6.32
C PRO A 141 5.89 22.69 4.81
N LEU A 142 4.74 22.22 4.32
CA LEU A 142 4.32 22.46 2.94
C LEU A 142 4.17 23.96 2.64
N ALA A 143 3.57 24.72 3.55
CA ALA A 143 3.43 26.16 3.41
C ALA A 143 4.78 26.89 3.49
N LEU A 144 5.72 26.45 4.35
CA LEU A 144 7.08 26.98 4.40
C LEU A 144 7.85 26.71 3.10
N TYR A 145 7.71 25.50 2.55
CA TYR A 145 8.33 25.14 1.28
C TYR A 145 7.76 25.92 0.10
N ALA A 146 6.44 26.09 0.05
CA ALA A 146 5.76 26.91 -0.95
C ALA A 146 6.12 28.39 -0.80
N GLY A 147 6.04 28.93 0.42
CA GLY A 147 6.29 30.32 0.75
C GLY A 147 7.75 30.74 0.58
N SER A 148 8.70 29.81 0.77
CA SER A 148 10.14 30.04 0.52
C SER A 148 10.53 29.90 -0.95
N ALA A 149 9.57 29.78 -1.88
CA ALA A 149 9.84 29.52 -3.29
C ALA A 149 10.78 28.31 -3.51
N ARG A 150 10.65 27.29 -2.65
CA ARG A 150 11.48 26.07 -2.63
C ARG A 150 12.96 26.29 -2.25
N LEU A 151 13.32 27.43 -1.67
CA LEU A 151 14.66 27.68 -1.15
C LEU A 151 14.96 26.87 0.12
N ILE A 152 13.93 26.56 0.92
CA ILE A 152 14.06 25.77 2.15
C ILE A 152 13.25 24.49 1.99
N THR A 153 13.90 23.32 2.04
CA THR A 153 13.24 22.01 2.00
C THR A 153 13.12 21.43 3.41
N PRO A 154 11.92 21.42 4.02
CA PRO A 154 11.72 20.84 5.34
C PRO A 154 11.97 19.33 5.35
N ALA A 155 12.37 18.81 6.50
CA ALA A 155 12.57 17.37 6.73
C ALA A 155 11.42 16.48 6.21
N PRO A 156 10.12 16.78 6.45
CA PRO A 156 9.02 15.93 5.96
C PRO A 156 8.88 15.91 4.44
N ILE A 157 9.33 16.94 3.72
CA ILE A 157 9.34 16.94 2.25
C ILE A 157 10.56 16.19 1.72
N ARG A 158 11.71 16.31 2.40
CA ARG A 158 12.90 15.53 2.08
C ARG A 158 12.68 14.03 2.30
N ASN A 159 11.93 13.68 3.34
CA ASN A 159 11.59 12.33 3.75
C ASN A 159 10.17 11.92 3.33
N LEU A 160 9.64 12.53 2.26
CA LEU A 160 8.24 12.39 1.83
C LEU A 160 7.76 10.93 1.78
N ARG A 161 8.60 10.02 1.25
CA ARG A 161 8.26 8.59 1.16
C ARG A 161 8.08 7.92 2.52
N SER A 162 8.94 8.21 3.49
CA SER A 162 8.82 7.60 4.82
C SER A 162 7.62 8.17 5.57
N GLU A 163 7.38 9.48 5.45
CA GLU A 163 6.21 10.14 6.05
C GLU A 163 4.89 9.60 5.47
N LEU A 164 4.81 9.47 4.14
CA LEU A 164 3.63 8.88 3.47
C LEU A 164 3.45 7.40 3.86
N SER A 165 4.53 6.63 4.01
CA SER A 165 4.45 5.25 4.50
C SER A 165 4.01 5.17 5.96
N ALA A 166 4.41 6.13 6.80
CA ALA A 166 3.95 6.23 8.18
C ALA A 166 2.45 6.58 8.22
N ALA A 167 2.02 7.55 7.40
CA ALA A 167 0.63 7.94 7.25
C ALA A 167 -0.25 6.79 6.72
N LEU A 168 0.27 5.94 5.83
CA LEU A 168 -0.43 4.75 5.34
C LEU A 168 -0.74 3.75 6.46
N ASN A 169 0.16 3.63 7.43
CA ASN A 169 0.02 2.73 8.57
C ASN A 169 -0.71 3.39 9.75
N ALA A 170 -1.14 4.65 9.61
CA ALA A 170 -1.93 5.32 10.63
C ALA A 170 -3.30 4.63 10.80
N PRO A 171 -3.88 4.64 12.02
CA PRO A 171 -5.14 3.95 12.32
C PRO A 171 -6.29 4.43 11.42
N GLN A 172 -6.29 5.71 11.05
CA GLN A 172 -7.29 6.33 10.17
C GLN A 172 -7.30 5.80 8.72
N CYS A 173 -6.17 5.28 8.22
CA CYS A 173 -6.06 4.69 6.88
C CYS A 173 -6.08 3.15 6.89
N THR A 174 -6.07 2.56 8.09
CA THR A 174 -6.07 1.10 8.29
C THR A 174 -7.45 0.59 8.71
N SER A 175 -8.30 1.44 9.31
CA SER A 175 -9.61 1.06 9.86
C SER A 175 -10.76 0.97 8.85
N LYS A 176 -10.58 1.36 7.58
CA LYS A 176 -11.61 1.23 6.52
C LYS A 176 -11.66 -0.15 5.85
N ILE A 177 -11.10 -1.17 6.50
CA ILE A 177 -11.25 -2.58 6.13
C ILE A 177 -12.10 -3.25 7.21
N GLN A 178 -13.37 -2.84 7.33
CA GLN A 178 -14.35 -3.59 8.11
C GLN A 178 -15.74 -3.41 7.50
#